data_AF-A0A815IF97-F1
#
_entry.id   AF-A0A815IF97-F1
#
_cell.length_a   1.000
_cell.length_b   1.000
_cell.length_c   1.000
_cell.angle_alpha   90.00
_cell.angle_beta   90.00
_cell.angle_gamma   90.00
#
_symmetry.space_group_name_H-M   'P 1'
#
loop_
_entity.id
_entity.type
_entity.pdbx_description
1 polymer ?
#
loop_
_entity_poly.entity_id
_entity_poly.type
_entity_poly.pdbx_seq_one_letter_code
_entity_poly.pdbx_strand_id
1 'polypeptide(L)'
;MKNTTTFDQTSHNKTRIALIGDSYAKDLFNAIIESKQLLNYQIRVHFIQQRCQIYLGPEDLQKWIPAKAIQFCKANKEYHIKYALPLIRQANIIFLAGRWRQWSALRLSSTIKALNLTRDQQVFVIGAKHFGKVNPRLYVDKTNEYRIKQRQFPPTDELIINEILEKTIDKSMFVNVQKMLCTGPNNTCPLFTPEGKLITYDGYHLTKYGAGYLGKILFSNSPLNRLL
;
A
#
# COMPACT_ATOMS: atom_id res chain seq x y z
N MET A 1 -16.07 6.74 -3.90
CA MET A 1 -15.67 7.49 -2.69
C MET A 1 -15.12 8.82 -3.14
N LYS A 2 -15.66 9.93 -2.63
CA LYS A 2 -15.04 11.25 -2.82
C LYS A 2 -13.81 11.33 -1.91
N ASN A 3 -12.70 11.87 -2.42
CA ASN A 3 -11.51 12.09 -1.60
C ASN A 3 -11.83 13.11 -0.50
N THR A 4 -11.56 12.75 0.75
CA THR A 4 -11.66 13.67 1.88
C THR A 4 -10.38 14.50 1.95
N THR A 5 -10.52 15.80 2.20
CA THR A 5 -9.39 16.75 2.26
C THR A 5 -9.07 17.22 3.68
N THR A 6 -9.89 16.85 4.66
CA THR A 6 -9.79 17.32 6.04
C THR A 6 -9.97 16.21 7.08
N PHE A 7 -9.35 16.44 8.21
CA PHE A 7 -9.55 15.70 9.45
C PHE A 7 -10.64 16.37 10.29
N ASP A 8 -11.38 15.60 11.09
CA ASP A 8 -12.29 16.16 12.10
C ASP A 8 -11.48 16.93 13.13
N GLN A 9 -11.80 18.22 13.29
CA GLN A 9 -11.09 19.11 14.20
C GLN A 9 -11.52 18.93 15.65
N THR A 10 -12.69 18.34 15.92
CA THR A 10 -13.21 18.16 17.29
C THR A 10 -12.46 17.08 18.07
N SER A 11 -11.74 16.19 17.38
CA SER A 11 -10.95 15.10 17.98
C SER A 11 -9.49 15.52 18.17
N HIS A 12 -9.25 16.57 18.96
CA HIS A 12 -7.92 17.20 19.12
C HIS A 12 -6.78 16.26 19.55
N ASN A 13 -7.10 15.16 20.24
CA ASN A 13 -6.10 14.24 20.79
C ASN A 13 -5.83 13.01 19.90
N LYS A 14 -6.53 12.85 18.77
CA LYS A 14 -6.31 11.69 17.89
C LYS A 14 -5.19 11.97 16.90
N THR A 15 -4.18 11.09 16.87
CA THR A 15 -3.14 11.11 15.85
C THR A 15 -3.76 10.91 14.46
N ARG A 16 -3.40 11.77 13.51
CA ARG A 16 -3.99 11.87 12.17
C ARG A 16 -3.14 11.11 11.15
N ILE A 17 -3.77 10.17 10.44
CA ILE A 17 -3.16 9.38 9.39
C ILE A 17 -3.74 9.75 8.03
N ALA A 18 -2.90 10.20 7.12
CA ALA A 18 -3.22 10.33 5.71
C ALA A 18 -2.75 9.09 4.96
N LEU A 19 -3.67 8.34 4.38
CA LEU A 19 -3.39 7.14 3.60
C LEU A 19 -3.61 7.45 2.12
N ILE A 20 -2.53 7.50 1.35
CA ILE A 20 -2.52 8.03 -0.01
C ILE A 20 -2.17 6.91 -0.99
N GLY A 21 -3.00 6.72 -2.02
CA GLY A 21 -2.69 5.82 -3.12
C GLY A 21 -3.91 5.16 -3.75
N ASP A 22 -3.71 4.01 -4.40
CA ASP A 22 -4.75 3.36 -5.21
C ASP A 22 -5.52 2.25 -4.45
N SER A 23 -5.87 1.14 -5.11
CA SER A 23 -6.53 0.02 -4.43
C SER A 23 -5.64 -0.63 -3.37
N TYR A 24 -4.30 -0.50 -3.48
CA TYR A 24 -3.37 -1.01 -2.48
C TYR A 24 -3.45 -0.22 -1.17
N ALA A 25 -3.70 1.08 -1.27
CA ALA A 25 -4.02 1.92 -0.12
C ALA A 25 -5.31 1.46 0.57
N LYS A 26 -6.35 1.10 -0.19
CA LYS A 26 -7.59 0.56 0.39
C LYS A 26 -7.37 -0.79 1.05
N ASP A 27 -6.53 -1.65 0.48
CA ASP A 27 -6.16 -2.92 1.10
C ASP A 27 -5.42 -2.71 2.42
N LEU A 28 -4.52 -1.72 2.49
CA LEU A 28 -3.86 -1.35 3.75
C LEU A 28 -4.87 -0.84 4.78
N PHE A 29 -5.81 0.01 4.37
CA PHE A 29 -6.88 0.47 5.25
C PHE A 29 -7.70 -0.71 5.79
N ASN A 30 -8.10 -1.64 4.92
CA ASN A 30 -8.79 -2.86 5.35
C ASN A 30 -7.92 -3.69 6.29
N ALA A 31 -6.62 -3.80 6.04
CA ALA A 31 -5.71 -4.53 6.92
C ALA A 31 -5.67 -3.92 8.32
N ILE A 32 -5.63 -2.60 8.44
CA ILE A 32 -5.70 -1.87 9.72
C ILE A 32 -7.02 -2.19 10.44
N ILE A 33 -8.16 -2.05 9.76
CA ILE A 33 -9.48 -2.24 10.36
C ILE A 33 -9.71 -3.70 10.78
N GLU A 34 -9.43 -4.66 9.88
CA GLU A 34 -9.69 -6.08 10.11
C GLU A 34 -8.75 -6.70 11.16
N SER A 35 -7.56 -6.12 11.34
CA SER A 35 -6.65 -6.51 12.42
C SER A 35 -6.85 -5.71 13.71
N LYS A 36 -7.82 -4.78 13.75
CA LYS A 36 -8.11 -3.89 14.89
C LYS A 36 -6.90 -3.07 15.34
N GLN A 37 -6.03 -2.72 14.40
CA GLN A 37 -4.86 -1.88 14.67
C GLN A 37 -5.23 -0.41 14.49
N LEU A 38 -4.53 0.48 15.19
CA LEU A 38 -4.68 1.94 15.05
C LEU A 38 -6.12 2.47 15.25
N LEU A 39 -6.97 1.78 16.02
CA LEU A 39 -8.39 2.16 16.22
C LEU A 39 -8.57 3.56 16.85
N ASN A 40 -7.58 4.01 17.62
CA ASN A 40 -7.58 5.32 18.26
C ASN A 40 -7.10 6.46 17.35
N TYR A 41 -6.67 6.13 16.13
CA TYR A 41 -6.20 7.11 15.15
C TYR A 41 -7.35 7.61 14.30
N GLN A 42 -7.17 8.81 13.75
CA GLN A 42 -8.05 9.32 12.73
C GLN A 42 -7.46 9.06 11.35
N ILE A 43 -8.06 8.14 10.60
CA ILE A 43 -7.56 7.75 9.28
C ILE A 43 -8.40 8.43 8.19
N ARG A 44 -7.73 8.99 7.19
CA ARG A 44 -8.34 9.51 5.97
C ARG A 44 -7.63 8.93 4.76
N VAL A 45 -8.41 8.41 3.82
CA VAL A 45 -7.88 7.85 2.57
C VAL A 45 -8.05 8.86 1.44
N HIS A 46 -6.96 9.19 0.76
CA HIS A 46 -6.97 9.93 -0.49
C HIS A 46 -6.63 8.98 -1.64
N PHE A 47 -7.62 8.71 -2.47
CA PHE A 47 -7.49 7.79 -3.58
C PHE A 47 -6.82 8.46 -4.79
N ILE A 48 -5.77 7.82 -5.28
CA ILE A 48 -5.06 8.14 -6.52
C ILE A 48 -5.33 6.99 -7.48
N GLN A 49 -5.73 7.31 -8.71
CA GLN A 49 -5.91 6.27 -9.73
C GLN A 49 -4.56 5.62 -10.05
N GLN A 50 -4.56 4.30 -10.19
CA GLN A 50 -3.35 3.50 -10.42
C GLN A 50 -2.54 3.97 -11.64
N ARG A 51 -3.19 4.48 -12.69
CA ARG A 51 -2.50 5.02 -13.87
C ARG A 51 -1.84 6.39 -13.66
N CYS A 52 -2.24 7.13 -12.64
CA CYS A 52 -1.69 8.45 -12.31
C CYS A 52 -0.45 8.35 -11.42
N GLN A 53 -0.35 7.27 -10.64
CA GLN A 53 0.74 6.99 -9.70
C GLN A 53 0.93 8.09 -8.64
N ILE A 54 1.68 7.77 -7.59
CA ILE A 54 2.12 8.75 -6.60
C ILE A 54 3.39 9.41 -7.15
N TYR A 55 3.25 10.61 -7.70
CA TYR A 55 4.37 11.38 -8.24
C TYR A 55 4.13 12.87 -8.07
N LEU A 56 5.14 13.58 -7.56
CA LEU A 56 5.17 15.03 -7.48
C LEU A 56 6.56 15.50 -7.91
N GLY A 57 6.66 16.05 -9.12
CA GLY A 57 7.92 16.55 -9.66
C GLY A 57 7.72 17.28 -10.99
N PRO A 58 8.78 17.93 -11.49
CA PRO A 58 8.70 18.77 -12.69
C PRO A 58 8.87 18.00 -14.00
N GLU A 59 9.28 16.72 -13.97
CA GLU A 59 9.57 15.95 -15.18
C GLU A 59 8.33 15.75 -16.07
N ASP A 60 8.55 15.79 -17.39
CA ASP A 60 7.52 15.44 -18.37
C ASP A 60 7.31 13.92 -18.43
N LEU A 61 6.16 13.48 -17.95
CA LEU A 61 5.80 12.08 -17.82
C LEU A 61 5.57 11.36 -19.16
N GLN A 62 5.51 12.08 -20.29
CA GLN A 62 5.29 11.49 -21.63
C GLN A 62 6.33 10.42 -22.00
N LYS A 63 7.52 10.46 -21.39
CA LYS A 63 8.58 9.47 -21.59
C LYS A 63 8.28 8.10 -20.99
N TRP A 64 7.39 8.02 -19.99
CA TRP A 64 7.15 6.78 -19.22
C TRP A 64 5.67 6.36 -19.17
N ILE A 65 4.77 7.27 -19.53
CA ILE A 65 3.32 7.07 -19.44
C ILE A 65 2.67 7.41 -20.78
N PRO A 66 1.78 6.56 -21.31
CA PRO A 66 1.05 6.85 -22.53
C PRO A 66 0.26 8.17 -22.46
N ALA A 67 0.20 8.91 -23.57
CA ALA A 67 -0.49 10.20 -23.67
C ALA A 67 -1.95 10.17 -23.14
N LYS A 68 -2.68 9.08 -23.42
CA LYS A 68 -4.05 8.88 -22.92
C LYS A 68 -4.14 8.83 -21.39
N ALA A 69 -3.16 8.21 -20.73
CA ALA A 69 -3.11 8.17 -19.27
C ALA A 69 -2.75 9.54 -18.69
N ILE A 70 -1.84 10.28 -19.34
CA ILE A 70 -1.52 11.67 -18.96
C ILE A 70 -2.75 12.57 -19.09
N GLN A 71 -3.46 12.51 -20.23
CA GLN A 71 -4.68 13.28 -20.46
C GLN A 71 -5.74 12.93 -19.41
N PHE A 72 -5.92 11.65 -19.11
CA PHE A 72 -6.83 11.22 -18.05
C PHE A 72 -6.48 11.84 -16.69
N CYS A 73 -5.22 11.79 -16.27
CA CYS A 73 -4.79 12.34 -14.98
C CYS A 73 -4.83 13.88 -14.94
N LYS A 74 -4.65 14.55 -16.08
CA LYS A 74 -4.84 16.00 -16.21
C LYS A 74 -6.31 16.40 -16.12
N ALA A 75 -7.21 15.60 -16.70
CA ALA A 75 -8.65 15.84 -16.68
C ALA A 75 -9.27 15.52 -15.30
N ASN A 76 -8.76 14.49 -14.62
CA ASN A 76 -9.25 14.02 -13.31
C ASN A 76 -8.24 14.38 -12.23
N LYS A 77 -8.14 15.69 -12.00
CA LYS A 77 -7.12 16.33 -11.20
C LYS A 77 -7.08 15.77 -9.76
N GLU A 78 -8.23 15.41 -9.19
CA GLU A 78 -8.39 14.85 -7.86
C GLU A 78 -7.62 13.53 -7.61
N TYR A 79 -7.18 12.85 -8.68
CA TYR A 79 -6.34 11.66 -8.59
C TYR A 79 -4.84 11.97 -8.60
N HIS A 80 -4.44 13.24 -8.62
CA HIS A 80 -3.05 13.65 -8.53
C HIS A 80 -2.70 13.99 -7.08
N ILE A 81 -1.53 13.53 -6.59
CA ILE A 81 -1.11 13.73 -5.18
C ILE A 81 -1.09 15.20 -4.73
N LYS A 82 -0.93 16.15 -5.65
CA LYS A 82 -1.04 17.59 -5.36
C LYS A 82 -2.36 17.97 -4.66
N TYR A 83 -3.45 17.24 -4.90
CA TYR A 83 -4.74 17.47 -4.23
C TYR A 83 -4.84 16.76 -2.87
N ALA A 84 -3.89 15.88 -2.54
CA ALA A 84 -3.72 15.34 -1.21
C ALA A 84 -2.95 16.30 -0.28
N LEU A 85 -2.30 17.34 -0.79
CA LEU A 85 -1.47 18.25 0.01
C LEU A 85 -2.19 18.86 1.23
N PRO A 86 -3.45 19.33 1.12
CA PRO A 86 -4.18 19.81 2.30
C PRO A 86 -4.33 18.75 3.39
N LEU A 87 -4.57 17.49 2.99
CA LEU A 87 -4.67 16.37 3.92
C LEU A 87 -3.29 16.02 4.51
N ILE A 88 -2.26 15.94 3.67
CA ILE A 88 -0.88 15.64 4.06
C ILE A 88 -0.39 16.64 5.10
N ARG A 89 -0.62 17.95 4.90
CA ARG A 89 -0.20 19.01 5.83
C ARG A 89 -0.81 18.89 7.23
N GLN A 90 -1.98 18.27 7.36
CA GLN A 90 -2.67 18.10 8.63
C GLN A 90 -2.37 16.75 9.31
N ALA A 91 -1.68 15.84 8.62
CA ALA A 91 -1.43 14.48 9.11
C ALA A 91 -0.14 14.41 9.92
N ASN A 92 -0.13 13.63 10.99
CA ASN A 92 1.09 13.29 11.72
C ASN A 92 1.84 12.14 11.03
N ILE A 93 1.08 11.21 10.44
CA ILE A 93 1.61 10.02 9.76
C ILE A 93 1.04 9.96 8.34
N ILE A 94 1.89 9.69 7.38
CA ILE A 94 1.55 9.54 5.98
C ILE A 94 1.90 8.13 5.51
N PHE A 95 0.90 7.38 5.06
CA PHE A 95 1.10 6.14 4.33
C PHE A 95 1.03 6.39 2.83
N LEU A 96 2.09 6.01 2.11
CA LEU A 96 2.10 5.97 0.64
C LEU A 96 2.02 4.50 0.22
N ALA A 97 0.94 4.10 -0.42
CA ALA A 97 0.69 2.71 -0.80
C ALA A 97 0.02 2.64 -2.17
N GLY A 98 0.71 2.09 -3.17
CA GLY A 98 0.16 1.97 -4.51
C GLY A 98 0.60 0.69 -5.19
N ARG A 99 -0.06 0.36 -6.30
CA ARG A 99 0.50 -0.55 -7.30
C ARG A 99 1.58 0.22 -8.07
N TRP A 100 2.77 0.23 -7.50
CA TRP A 100 3.90 0.98 -8.00
C TRP A 100 4.24 0.61 -9.44
N ARG A 101 4.75 1.57 -10.19
CA ARG A 101 5.39 1.35 -11.48
C ARG A 101 6.86 1.65 -11.31
N GLN A 102 7.72 0.99 -12.09
CA GLN A 102 9.16 1.19 -11.99
C GLN A 102 9.56 2.67 -12.08
N TRP A 103 8.98 3.42 -13.02
CA TRP A 103 9.30 4.84 -13.20
C TRP A 103 8.91 5.71 -11.99
N SER A 104 7.82 5.38 -11.29
CA SER A 104 7.36 6.15 -10.12
C SER A 104 8.13 5.74 -8.86
N ALA A 105 8.42 4.45 -8.71
CA ALA A 105 9.27 3.94 -7.62
C ALA A 105 10.66 4.59 -7.63
N LEU A 106 11.29 4.70 -8.80
CA LEU A 106 12.58 5.40 -8.97
C LEU A 106 12.55 6.88 -8.57
N ARG A 107 11.37 7.51 -8.59
CA ARG A 107 11.15 8.94 -8.30
C ARG A 107 10.47 9.18 -6.96
N LEU A 108 10.26 8.13 -6.17
CA LEU A 108 9.49 8.27 -4.95
C LEU A 108 10.27 9.07 -3.90
N SER A 109 11.59 8.92 -3.82
CA SER A 109 12.43 9.72 -2.92
C SER A 109 12.34 11.23 -3.23
N SER A 110 12.41 11.63 -4.51
CA SER A 110 12.22 13.03 -4.90
C SER A 110 10.78 13.50 -4.70
N THR A 111 9.79 12.64 -4.94
CA THR A 111 8.37 12.93 -4.65
C THR A 111 8.18 13.23 -3.16
N ILE A 112 8.75 12.42 -2.26
CA ILE A 112 8.65 12.62 -0.81
C ILE A 112 9.33 13.93 -0.40
N LYS A 113 10.51 14.25 -0.94
CA LYS A 113 11.15 15.56 -0.72
C LYS A 113 10.25 16.71 -1.16
N ALA A 114 9.59 16.57 -2.31
CA ALA A 114 8.68 17.58 -2.85
C ALA A 114 7.38 17.74 -2.04
N LEU A 115 7.02 16.78 -1.18
CA LEU A 115 5.90 16.95 -0.24
C LEU A 115 6.20 17.98 0.86
N ASN A 116 7.48 18.34 1.06
CA ASN A 116 7.95 19.35 2.01
C ASN A 116 7.38 19.12 3.43
N LEU A 117 7.61 17.92 3.94
CA LEU A 117 7.09 17.47 5.22
C LEU A 117 7.83 18.13 6.38
N THR A 118 7.13 18.37 7.49
CA THR A 118 7.78 18.87 8.71
C THR A 118 8.57 17.75 9.40
N ARG A 119 9.46 18.12 10.34
CA ARG A 119 10.27 17.16 11.10
C ARG A 119 9.43 16.21 11.96
N ASP A 120 8.23 16.64 12.35
CA ASP A 120 7.33 15.87 13.21
C ASP A 120 6.44 14.90 12.41
N GLN A 121 6.43 15.02 11.07
CA GLN A 121 5.66 14.14 10.21
C GLN A 121 6.44 12.86 9.91
N GLN A 122 5.80 11.71 10.12
CA GLN A 122 6.33 10.41 9.76
C GLN A 122 5.76 9.95 8.42
N VAL A 123 6.60 9.34 7.59
CA VAL A 123 6.18 8.74 6.32
C VAL A 123 6.52 7.27 6.31
N PHE A 124 5.59 6.48 5.79
CA PHE A 124 5.84 5.09 5.47
C PHE A 124 5.47 4.79 4.03
N VAL A 125 6.40 4.19 3.31
CA VAL A 125 6.20 3.68 1.96
C VAL A 125 5.91 2.19 2.06
N ILE A 126 4.70 1.81 1.67
CA ILE A 126 4.26 0.43 1.70
C ILE A 126 4.62 -0.21 0.35
N GLY A 127 5.52 -1.20 0.40
CA GLY A 127 5.97 -1.93 -0.77
C GLY A 127 4.84 -2.65 -1.49
N ALA A 128 5.10 -2.98 -2.76
CA ALA A 128 4.19 -3.77 -3.55
C ALA A 128 3.94 -5.14 -2.90
N LYS A 129 2.74 -5.68 -3.12
CA LYS A 129 2.33 -7.02 -2.75
C LYS A 129 1.69 -7.72 -3.95
N HIS A 130 2.01 -9.01 -4.10
CA HIS A 130 1.39 -9.90 -5.06
C HIS A 130 1.59 -11.37 -4.66
N PHE A 131 0.54 -12.18 -4.69
CA PHE A 131 0.58 -13.58 -4.23
C PHE A 131 0.70 -14.61 -5.36
N GLY A 132 0.99 -14.15 -6.56
CA GLY A 132 1.11 -14.98 -7.75
C GLY A 132 -0.24 -15.22 -8.42
N LYS A 133 -0.35 -16.25 -9.26
CA LYS A 133 -1.61 -16.61 -9.92
C LYS A 133 -2.52 -17.31 -8.92
N VAL A 134 -3.72 -16.75 -8.72
CA VAL A 134 -4.70 -17.32 -7.79
C VAL A 134 -6.01 -17.60 -8.55
N ASN A 135 -6.50 -18.82 -8.41
CA ASN A 135 -7.84 -19.21 -8.86
C ASN A 135 -8.60 -19.84 -7.67
N PRO A 136 -9.45 -19.06 -6.98
CA PRO A 136 -10.17 -19.54 -5.79
C PRO A 136 -11.00 -20.80 -6.03
N ARG A 137 -11.51 -21.00 -7.26
CA ARG A 137 -12.38 -22.14 -7.61
C ARG A 137 -11.67 -23.49 -7.46
N LEU A 138 -10.35 -23.53 -7.63
CA LEU A 138 -9.55 -24.77 -7.49
C LEU A 138 -9.52 -25.32 -6.05
N TYR A 139 -9.95 -24.52 -5.08
CA TYR A 139 -9.78 -24.82 -3.66
C TYR A 139 -11.09 -25.02 -2.90
N VAL A 140 -12.25 -24.92 -3.55
CA VAL A 140 -13.59 -24.94 -2.91
C VAL A 140 -13.80 -26.23 -2.11
N ASP A 141 -13.47 -27.39 -2.68
CA ASP A 141 -13.68 -28.70 -2.03
C ASP A 141 -12.43 -29.24 -1.32
N LYS A 142 -11.41 -28.39 -1.13
CA LYS A 142 -10.16 -28.80 -0.50
C LYS A 142 -10.20 -28.63 1.01
N THR A 143 -9.58 -29.57 1.72
CA THR A 143 -9.46 -29.54 3.19
C THR A 143 -8.62 -28.34 3.66
N ASN A 144 -8.77 -27.96 4.92
CA ASN A 144 -7.92 -26.95 5.54
C ASN A 144 -6.43 -27.32 5.42
N GLU A 145 -6.08 -28.57 5.72
CA GLU A 145 -4.71 -29.07 5.65
C GLU A 145 -4.09 -28.92 4.26
N TYR A 146 -4.87 -29.17 3.20
CA TYR A 146 -4.41 -28.95 1.83
C TYR A 146 -4.21 -27.45 1.56
N ARG A 147 -5.17 -26.60 1.95
CA ARG A 147 -5.15 -25.16 1.68
C ARG A 147 -3.95 -24.45 2.28
N ILE A 148 -3.63 -24.72 3.55
CA ILE A 148 -2.51 -24.03 4.24
C ILE A 148 -1.13 -24.35 3.66
N LYS A 149 -1.01 -25.46 2.90
CA LYS A 149 0.21 -25.85 2.19
C LYS A 149 0.37 -25.14 0.84
N GLN A 150 -0.67 -24.46 0.35
CA GLN A 150 -0.65 -23.85 -0.98
C GLN A 150 0.15 -22.55 -1.00
N ARG A 151 1.12 -22.51 -1.91
CA ARG A 151 2.06 -21.41 -2.06
C ARG A 151 2.27 -21.07 -3.53
N GLN A 152 2.63 -19.83 -3.81
CA GLN A 152 2.85 -19.33 -5.16
C GLN A 152 4.04 -18.38 -5.20
N PHE A 153 4.66 -18.26 -6.36
CA PHE A 153 5.71 -17.27 -6.59
C PHE A 153 5.11 -15.89 -6.88
N PRO A 154 5.61 -14.83 -6.24
CA PRO A 154 5.30 -13.48 -6.68
C PRO A 154 5.89 -13.23 -8.07
N PRO A 155 5.24 -12.41 -8.91
CA PRO A 155 5.79 -11.98 -10.20
C PRO A 155 7.11 -11.22 -10.02
N THR A 156 8.06 -11.44 -10.93
CA THR A 156 9.38 -10.81 -10.90
C THR A 156 9.30 -9.28 -10.91
N ASP A 157 8.36 -8.69 -11.65
CA ASP A 157 8.20 -7.24 -11.73
C ASP A 157 7.93 -6.60 -10.36
N GLU A 158 7.13 -7.27 -9.52
CA GLU A 158 6.78 -6.78 -8.18
C GLU A 158 7.98 -6.90 -7.22
N LEU A 159 8.83 -7.92 -7.41
CA LEU A 159 10.09 -8.06 -6.69
C LEU A 159 11.08 -6.94 -7.06
N ILE A 160 11.27 -6.69 -8.35
CA ILE A 160 12.13 -5.61 -8.86
C ILE A 160 11.69 -4.25 -8.33
N ILE A 161 10.38 -3.98 -8.34
CA ILE A 161 9.81 -2.75 -7.77
C ILE A 161 10.18 -2.62 -6.29
N ASN A 162 10.01 -3.68 -5.50
CA ASN A 162 10.35 -3.64 -4.08
C ASN A 162 11.84 -3.45 -3.84
N GLU A 163 12.71 -4.05 -4.66
CA GLU A 163 14.15 -3.80 -4.59
C GLU A 163 14.52 -2.34 -4.90
N ILE A 164 13.85 -1.72 -5.89
CA ILE A 164 14.02 -0.29 -6.19
C ILE A 164 13.62 0.55 -4.98
N LEU A 165 12.47 0.27 -4.38
CA LEU A 165 12.00 1.01 -3.20
C LEU A 165 12.96 0.82 -2.01
N GLU A 166 13.42 -0.41 -1.77
CA GLU A 166 14.35 -0.73 -0.67
C GLU A 166 15.71 -0.03 -0.83
N LYS A 167 16.15 0.19 -2.08
CA LYS A 167 17.40 0.93 -2.39
C LYS A 167 17.25 2.45 -2.35
N THR A 168 16.06 2.98 -2.63
CA THR A 168 15.85 4.43 -2.85
C THR A 168 15.15 5.14 -1.71
N ILE A 169 14.47 4.41 -0.84
CA ILE A 169 13.73 4.93 0.31
C ILE A 169 14.49 4.59 1.59
N ASP A 170 14.48 5.54 2.55
CA ASP A 170 15.08 5.32 3.85
C ASP A 170 14.49 4.06 4.53
N LYS A 171 15.35 3.25 5.15
CA LYS A 171 14.94 1.99 5.80
C LYS A 171 13.92 2.21 6.92
N SER A 172 13.94 3.36 7.58
CA SER A 172 12.96 3.72 8.63
C SER A 172 11.57 4.06 8.09
N MET A 173 11.46 4.30 6.77
CA MET A 173 10.25 4.64 6.05
C MET A 173 9.71 3.47 5.21
N PHE A 174 10.57 2.61 4.66
CA PHE A 174 10.12 1.54 3.77
C PHE A 174 9.62 0.30 4.52
N VAL A 175 8.47 -0.23 4.09
CA VAL A 175 7.88 -1.47 4.59
C VAL A 175 7.74 -2.47 3.44
N ASN A 176 8.65 -3.45 3.37
CA ASN A 176 8.64 -4.48 2.33
C ASN A 176 7.59 -5.58 2.63
N VAL A 177 6.32 -5.27 2.35
CA VAL A 177 5.17 -6.14 2.63
C VAL A 177 5.31 -7.53 1.98
N GLN A 178 5.81 -7.59 0.75
CA GLN A 178 6.04 -8.84 0.04
C GLN A 178 6.98 -9.77 0.82
N LYS A 179 8.13 -9.26 1.25
CA LYS A 179 9.14 -10.04 1.99
C LYS A 179 8.64 -10.50 3.35
N MET A 180 7.79 -9.70 4.00
CA MET A 180 7.17 -10.07 5.28
C MET A 180 6.15 -11.20 5.15
N LEU A 181 5.39 -11.24 4.05
CA LEU A 181 4.37 -12.26 3.82
C LEU A 181 4.94 -13.55 3.23
N CYS A 182 5.95 -13.44 2.37
CA CYS A 182 6.39 -14.54 1.51
C CYS A 182 7.63 -15.22 2.08
N THR A 183 7.43 -15.91 3.20
CA THR A 183 8.48 -16.49 4.04
C THR A 183 8.74 -17.97 3.79
N GLY A 184 8.13 -18.58 2.77
CA GLY A 184 8.37 -19.99 2.50
C GLY A 184 9.57 -20.25 1.61
N PRO A 185 9.75 -21.52 1.19
CA PRO A 185 10.83 -21.90 0.29
C PRO A 185 10.86 -20.98 -0.94
N ASN A 186 12.05 -20.51 -1.29
CA ASN A 186 12.30 -19.60 -2.41
C ASN A 186 11.44 -18.32 -2.39
N ASN A 187 11.16 -17.78 -1.19
CA ASN A 187 10.32 -16.59 -0.98
C ASN A 187 8.92 -16.72 -1.60
N THR A 188 8.37 -17.94 -1.62
CA THR A 188 6.98 -18.14 -2.03
C THR A 188 6.02 -17.50 -1.03
N CYS A 189 4.83 -17.16 -1.50
CA CYS A 189 3.77 -16.55 -0.73
C CYS A 189 2.69 -17.57 -0.38
N PRO A 190 2.15 -17.56 0.86
CA PRO A 190 0.99 -18.36 1.19
C PRO A 190 -0.25 -17.87 0.43
N LEU A 191 -1.09 -18.78 -0.03
CA LEU A 191 -2.39 -18.43 -0.62
C LEU A 191 -3.51 -18.36 0.42
N PHE A 192 -3.30 -18.98 1.58
CA PHE A 192 -4.26 -19.09 2.66
C PHE A 192 -3.63 -18.66 3.99
N THR A 193 -4.45 -18.12 4.89
CA THR A 193 -4.08 -17.90 6.29
C THR A 193 -3.85 -19.23 6.99
N PRO A 194 -3.23 -19.27 8.19
CA PRO A 194 -3.08 -20.50 8.97
C PRO A 194 -4.41 -21.21 9.28
N GLU A 195 -5.53 -20.50 9.27
CA GLU A 195 -6.89 -21.03 9.45
C GLU A 195 -7.55 -21.48 8.12
N GLY A 196 -6.78 -21.56 7.03
CA GLY A 196 -7.25 -22.02 5.71
C GLY A 196 -8.18 -21.06 5.00
N LYS A 197 -8.15 -19.77 5.37
CA LYS A 197 -8.94 -18.74 4.70
C LYS A 197 -8.14 -18.12 3.57
N LEU A 198 -8.77 -17.94 2.41
CA LEU A 198 -8.10 -17.40 1.24
C LEU A 198 -7.60 -15.97 1.51
N ILE A 199 -6.34 -15.67 1.15
CA ILE A 199 -5.73 -14.34 1.39
C ILE A 199 -6.13 -13.32 0.32
N THR A 200 -6.21 -13.72 -0.95
CA THR A 200 -6.50 -12.81 -2.06
C THR A 200 -7.44 -13.45 -3.08
N TYR A 201 -8.26 -12.64 -3.75
CA TYR A 201 -9.16 -13.10 -4.80
C TYR A 201 -8.45 -13.35 -6.13
N ASP A 202 -7.45 -12.53 -6.46
CA ASP A 202 -6.88 -12.39 -7.80
C ASP A 202 -5.34 -12.33 -7.81
N GLY A 203 -4.68 -12.46 -6.66
CA GLY A 203 -3.24 -12.28 -6.51
C GLY A 203 -2.86 -10.86 -6.07
N TYR A 204 -3.75 -9.88 -6.26
CA TYR A 204 -3.52 -8.46 -5.98
C TYR A 204 -4.30 -8.03 -4.73
N HIS A 205 -5.62 -8.15 -4.76
CA HIS A 205 -6.55 -7.60 -3.77
C HIS A 205 -6.86 -8.59 -2.66
N LEU A 206 -6.89 -8.10 -1.43
CA LEU A 206 -7.07 -8.96 -0.24
C LEU A 206 -8.54 -9.34 -0.04
N THR A 207 -8.76 -10.53 0.47
CA THR A 207 -10.04 -10.86 1.13
C THR A 207 -10.08 -10.21 2.51
N LYS A 208 -11.25 -10.21 3.16
CA LYS A 208 -11.38 -9.82 4.57
C LYS A 208 -10.37 -10.54 5.48
N TYR A 209 -10.24 -11.86 5.32
CA TYR A 209 -9.33 -12.67 6.12
C TYR A 209 -7.86 -12.38 5.78
N GLY A 210 -7.55 -12.18 4.49
CA GLY A 210 -6.22 -11.79 4.06
C GLY A 210 -5.81 -10.41 4.58
N ALA A 211 -6.73 -9.46 4.63
CA ALA A 211 -6.51 -8.15 5.22
C ALA A 211 -6.20 -8.26 6.72
N GLY A 212 -7.01 -9.00 7.49
CA GLY A 212 -6.73 -9.24 8.90
C GLY A 212 -5.39 -9.94 9.14
N TYR A 213 -5.05 -10.93 8.31
CA TYR A 213 -3.76 -11.63 8.37
C TYR A 213 -2.57 -10.71 8.09
N LEU A 214 -2.65 -9.92 7.01
CA LEU A 214 -1.63 -8.92 6.67
C LEU A 214 -1.47 -7.89 7.79
N GLY A 215 -2.58 -7.35 8.32
CA GLY A 215 -2.54 -6.33 9.37
C GLY A 215 -1.79 -6.80 10.60
N LYS A 216 -2.03 -8.03 11.07
CA LYS A 216 -1.28 -8.61 12.20
C LYS A 216 0.22 -8.66 11.93
N ILE A 217 0.62 -9.06 10.73
CA ILE A 217 2.03 -9.16 10.33
C ILE A 217 2.69 -7.77 10.25
N LEU A 218 2.01 -6.80 9.61
CA LEU A 218 2.49 -5.44 9.43
C LEU A 218 2.83 -4.77 10.77
N PHE A 219 1.93 -4.85 11.74
CA PHE A 219 2.10 -4.14 13.01
C PHE A 219 2.92 -4.91 14.05
N SER A 220 3.27 -6.18 13.80
CA SER A 220 4.15 -6.95 14.70
C SER A 220 5.63 -6.89 14.30
N ASN A 221 5.93 -6.89 12.99
CA ASN A 221 7.28 -7.19 12.48
C ASN A 221 7.84 -6.13 11.52
N SER A 222 7.49 -4.85 11.69
CA SER A 222 7.95 -3.78 10.79
C SER A 222 8.21 -2.46 11.52
N PRO A 223 8.74 -1.44 10.82
CA PRO A 223 8.79 -0.07 11.35
C PRO A 223 7.45 0.46 11.87
N LEU A 224 6.32 -0.16 11.50
CA LEU A 224 4.98 0.23 11.96
C LEU A 224 4.66 -0.20 13.39
N ASN A 225 5.42 -1.13 14.00
CA ASN A 225 5.18 -1.56 15.38
C ASN A 225 5.30 -0.37 16.36
N ARG A 226 6.14 0.63 16.04
CA ARG A 226 6.28 1.87 16.82
C ARG A 226 5.01 2.74 16.90
N LEU A 227 3.96 2.38 16.17
CA LEU A 227 2.67 3.08 16.14
C LEU A 227 1.64 2.47 17.09
N LEU A 228 1.93 1.31 17.67
CA LEU A 228 1.11 0.66 18.69
C LEU A 228 1.42 1.25 20.07
#